data_AF-W4FNV8-F1
#
_entry.id   AF-W4FNV8-F1
#
_cell.length_a   1.000
_cell.length_b   1.000
_cell.length_c   1.000
_cell.angle_alpha   90.00
_cell.angle_beta   90.00
_cell.angle_gamma   90.00
#
_symmetry.space_group_name_H-M   'P 1'
#
loop_
_entity.id
_entity.type
_entity.pdbx_description
1 polymer ?
#
loop_
_entity_poly.entity_id
_entity_poly.type
_entity_poly.pdbx_seq_one_letter_code
_entity_poly.pdbx_strand_id
1 'polypeptide(L)'
;MLRHLQRVATTVCGPTISKRSITSRGFKNAEGHLFSMTKIVGTIGPVSEDAKTTQELVDAGLKIARINFSHATYEEAELRTVNLRAARGVHGAHGSDFNLRSVLLDTQGPEIRGGSFADGNKVTLTKGDAITITTDERFKKNSTKELLYVTYAKLAETVSTGSTILLDDGLISLTVESIENGQVHCRVENTEVLGNRKGVNLPGLVVDLPALTEKDKQDVEFGIKHDMDFIAVSFVRSAADIEAVQSFVKATMAKYWPADHPSPKLIAKIENHQGVTNFDEILAVADGIMVARGDLGVEIPLAQVFTCQKMMVSKSNAVGKPVIVATQMLDSMIRNPRPTRSEVVLTSISSPFRNACPSTC
;
A
#
# COMPACT_ATOMS: atom_id res chain seq x y z
N MET A 1 -35.00 90.92 -16.85
CA MET A 1 -34.65 91.11 -15.42
C MET A 1 -34.22 89.75 -14.86
N LEU A 2 -32.97 89.33 -15.05
CA LEU A 2 -31.80 89.44 -14.15
C LEU A 2 -31.82 88.50 -12.91
N ARG A 3 -30.74 87.67 -12.83
CA ARG A 3 -30.20 86.84 -11.71
C ARG A 3 -30.85 85.44 -11.57
N HIS A 4 -30.24 84.29 -11.86
CA HIS A 4 -28.88 83.71 -11.81
C HIS A 4 -28.40 83.23 -10.42
N LEU A 5 -27.91 81.97 -10.40
CA LEU A 5 -27.24 81.14 -9.35
C LEU A 5 -28.19 80.18 -8.57
N GLN A 6 -27.95 78.87 -8.39
CA GLN A 6 -26.82 77.99 -8.72
C GLN A 6 -27.20 76.49 -8.53
N ARG A 7 -26.84 75.65 -9.52
CA ARG A 7 -26.35 74.25 -9.49
C ARG A 7 -26.97 73.15 -8.60
N VAL A 8 -27.71 72.27 -9.28
CA VAL A 8 -27.62 70.79 -9.38
C VAL A 8 -26.76 70.02 -8.35
N ALA A 9 -27.42 69.16 -7.56
CA ALA A 9 -26.95 67.81 -7.22
C ALA A 9 -28.17 66.92 -6.94
N THR A 10 -28.47 66.02 -7.87
CA THR A 10 -29.52 65.00 -7.77
C THR A 10 -29.04 63.84 -6.90
N THR A 11 -29.81 63.46 -5.88
CA THR A 11 -29.70 62.14 -5.25
C THR A 11 -31.11 61.65 -4.96
N VAL A 12 -31.67 60.89 -5.90
CA VAL A 12 -32.98 60.25 -5.76
C VAL A 12 -32.77 58.88 -5.13
N CYS A 13 -33.44 58.68 -3.99
CA CYS A 13 -33.58 57.41 -3.29
C CYS A 13 -34.15 56.30 -4.19
N GLY A 14 -33.47 55.15 -4.23
CA GLY A 14 -33.99 53.88 -4.74
C GLY A 14 -34.12 52.85 -3.61
N PRO A 15 -34.98 51.82 -3.76
CA PRO A 15 -35.45 50.97 -2.67
C PRO A 15 -34.35 50.05 -2.11
N THR A 16 -34.37 49.90 -0.80
CA THR A 16 -33.49 49.06 0.01
C THR A 16 -33.68 47.57 -0.33
N ILE A 17 -32.93 47.07 -1.30
CA ILE A 17 -32.72 45.64 -1.48
C ILE A 17 -31.81 45.20 -0.33
N SER A 18 -32.39 44.48 0.63
CA SER A 18 -31.65 43.74 1.65
C SER A 18 -30.64 42.83 0.94
N LYS A 19 -29.38 43.26 0.88
CA LYS A 19 -28.25 42.38 0.64
C LYS A 19 -28.17 41.45 1.84
N ARG A 20 -28.96 40.37 1.85
CA ARG A 20 -28.52 39.14 2.50
C ARG A 20 -27.29 38.73 1.73
N SER A 21 -26.13 39.22 2.17
CA SER A 21 -24.89 38.56 1.83
C SER A 21 -25.09 37.12 2.27
N ILE A 22 -25.07 36.21 1.31
CA ILE A 22 -24.59 34.88 1.59
C ILE A 22 -23.15 35.15 1.99
N THR A 23 -22.92 35.41 3.27
CA THR A 23 -21.61 35.29 3.85
C THR A 23 -21.24 33.87 3.56
N SER A 24 -20.40 33.68 2.55
CA SER A 24 -19.60 32.50 2.43
C SER A 24 -18.87 32.37 3.76
N ARG A 25 -19.48 31.63 4.68
CA ARG A 25 -18.72 30.64 5.44
C ARG A 25 -18.22 29.64 4.41
N GLY A 26 -17.32 30.12 3.54
CA GLY A 26 -16.40 29.27 2.84
C GLY A 26 -15.72 28.45 3.91
N PHE A 27 -15.40 27.22 3.55
CA PHE A 27 -14.48 26.35 4.26
C PHE A 27 -13.15 27.09 4.46
N LYS A 28 -13.14 28.06 5.36
CA LYS A 28 -11.94 28.56 6.01
C LYS A 28 -11.62 27.43 6.97
N ASN A 29 -10.57 26.68 6.67
CA ASN A 29 -9.83 26.04 7.75
C ASN A 29 -9.54 27.19 8.71
N ALA A 30 -10.21 27.16 9.87
CA ALA A 30 -9.92 28.11 10.92
C ALA A 30 -8.41 28.02 11.17
N GLU A 31 -7.75 29.17 11.23
CA GLU A 31 -6.36 29.26 11.66
C GLU A 31 -6.15 28.37 12.90
N GLY A 32 -5.09 27.57 12.93
CA GLY A 32 -4.73 26.85 14.13
C GLY A 32 -3.65 25.83 13.88
N HIS A 33 -2.59 25.91 14.67
CA HIS A 33 -2.02 24.86 15.53
C HIS A 33 -2.80 23.52 15.71
N LEU A 34 -3.45 22.98 14.67
CA LEU A 34 -4.39 21.88 14.75
C LEU A 34 -3.70 20.56 14.42
N PHE A 35 -3.59 19.76 15.47
CA PHE A 35 -3.20 18.36 15.46
C PHE A 35 -3.98 17.56 14.39
N SER A 36 -3.27 16.97 13.42
CA SER A 36 -3.89 16.02 12.46
C SER A 36 -4.20 14.70 13.17
N MET A 37 -5.46 14.30 13.11
CA MET A 37 -5.93 13.02 13.64
C MET A 37 -5.46 11.84 12.78
N THR A 38 -5.42 12.02 11.45
CA THR A 38 -4.88 11.03 10.52
C THR A 38 -3.35 11.07 10.55
N LYS A 39 -2.73 9.90 10.71
CA LYS A 39 -1.28 9.73 10.74
C LYS A 39 -0.73 9.48 9.33
N ILE A 40 0.46 10.00 9.04
CA ILE A 40 1.15 9.83 7.76
C ILE A 40 2.16 8.70 7.90
N VAL A 41 2.01 7.68 7.06
CA VAL A 41 2.99 6.62 6.84
C VAL A 41 3.77 6.96 5.57
N GLY A 42 5.10 7.06 5.67
CA GLY A 42 5.97 7.37 4.54
C GLY A 42 7.02 6.29 4.35
N THR A 43 7.21 5.82 3.11
CA THR A 43 8.28 4.86 2.82
C THR A 43 9.60 5.60 2.75
N ILE A 44 10.59 5.18 3.55
CA ILE A 44 11.93 5.77 3.54
C ILE A 44 12.83 4.93 2.64
N GLY A 45 13.47 5.60 1.70
CA GLY A 45 14.46 5.03 0.78
C GLY A 45 15.62 5.99 0.51
N PRO A 46 16.46 5.71 -0.50
CA PRO A 46 17.73 6.41 -0.74
C PRO A 46 17.65 7.94 -0.83
N VAL A 47 16.53 8.48 -1.33
CA VAL A 47 16.31 9.92 -1.47
C VAL A 47 15.90 10.63 -0.18
N SER A 48 15.66 9.88 0.89
CA SER A 48 15.01 10.35 2.13
C SER A 48 15.63 9.79 3.41
N GLU A 49 16.66 8.95 3.29
CA GLU A 49 17.23 8.20 4.43
C GLU A 49 18.31 8.96 5.19
N ASP A 50 18.84 10.06 4.65
CA ASP A 50 19.79 10.90 5.37
C ASP A 50 19.10 11.62 6.53
N ALA A 51 19.89 11.92 7.58
CA ALA A 51 19.36 12.48 8.82
C ALA A 51 18.66 13.84 8.62
N LYS A 52 19.17 14.68 7.70
CA LYS A 52 18.61 16.01 7.45
C LYS A 52 17.24 15.89 6.77
N THR A 53 17.14 15.12 5.69
CA THR A 53 15.87 14.91 4.98
C THR A 53 14.85 14.18 5.86
N THR A 54 15.29 13.19 6.64
CA THR A 54 14.42 12.50 7.61
C THR A 54 13.83 13.49 8.62
N GLN A 55 14.63 14.42 9.13
CA GLN A 55 14.18 15.49 10.02
C GLN A 55 13.15 16.41 9.35
N GLU A 56 13.41 16.87 8.12
CA GLU A 56 12.47 17.70 7.36
C GLU A 56 11.13 17.00 7.13
N LEU A 57 11.12 15.69 6.83
CA LEU A 57 9.90 14.89 6.68
C LEU A 57 9.12 14.77 8.00
N VAL A 58 9.84 14.59 9.10
CA VAL A 58 9.26 14.54 10.44
C VAL A 58 8.63 15.88 10.84
N ASP A 59 9.28 16.99 10.50
CA ASP A 59 8.75 18.35 10.70
C ASP A 59 7.51 18.61 9.84
N ALA A 60 7.51 18.10 8.60
CA ALA A 60 6.36 18.15 7.69
C ALA A 60 5.19 17.24 8.11
N GLY A 61 5.38 16.34 9.08
CA GLY A 61 4.30 15.58 9.72
C GLY A 61 4.37 14.06 9.58
N LEU A 62 5.48 13.48 9.09
CA LEU A 62 5.70 12.03 9.08
C LEU A 62 5.56 11.47 10.52
N LYS A 63 4.80 10.36 10.66
CA LYS A 63 4.59 9.68 11.94
C LYS A 63 5.11 8.25 11.97
N ILE A 64 5.00 7.55 10.84
CA ILE A 64 5.44 6.16 10.72
C ILE A 64 6.37 6.06 9.51
N ALA A 65 7.60 5.61 9.72
CA ALA A 65 8.52 5.28 8.65
C ALA A 65 8.30 3.83 8.23
N ARG A 66 7.91 3.61 6.98
CA ARG A 66 7.81 2.29 6.37
C ARG A 66 9.17 1.94 5.75
N ILE A 67 9.69 0.76 6.08
CA ILE A 67 10.89 0.18 5.47
C ILE A 67 10.46 -1.04 4.66
N ASN A 68 10.71 -1.02 3.35
CA ASN A 68 10.31 -2.09 2.44
C ASN A 68 11.44 -3.12 2.30
N PHE A 69 11.27 -4.30 2.91
CA PHE A 69 12.27 -5.37 2.91
C PHE A 69 12.32 -6.20 1.61
N SER A 70 11.46 -5.90 0.63
CA SER A 70 11.63 -6.40 -0.74
C SER A 70 12.91 -5.87 -1.40
N HIS A 71 13.46 -4.75 -0.90
CA HIS A 71 14.64 -4.09 -1.49
C HIS A 71 15.69 -3.68 -0.47
N ALA A 72 15.29 -3.31 0.75
CA ALA A 72 16.23 -2.81 1.76
C ALA A 72 17.22 -3.89 2.21
N THR A 73 18.49 -3.49 2.40
CA THR A 73 19.44 -4.31 3.16
C THR A 73 19.28 -4.05 4.65
N TYR A 74 19.89 -4.90 5.49
CA TYR A 74 19.86 -4.72 6.94
C TYR A 74 20.59 -3.46 7.39
N GLU A 75 21.69 -3.11 6.73
CA GLU A 75 22.44 -1.87 6.99
C GLU A 75 21.58 -0.63 6.67
N GLU A 76 20.88 -0.64 5.54
CA GLU A 76 19.97 0.45 5.16
C GLU A 76 18.80 0.55 6.15
N ALA A 77 18.21 -0.59 6.55
CA ALA A 77 17.10 -0.62 7.48
C ALA A 77 17.49 -0.09 8.88
N GLU A 78 18.68 -0.46 9.35
CA GLU A 78 19.24 0.06 10.61
C GLU A 78 19.48 1.57 10.52
N LEU A 79 20.13 2.05 9.46
CA LEU A 79 20.35 3.49 9.23
C LEU A 79 19.05 4.29 9.27
N ARG A 80 18.03 3.84 8.53
CA ARG A 80 16.71 4.49 8.48
C ARG A 80 16.03 4.52 9.85
N THR A 81 16.15 3.42 10.61
CA THR A 81 15.62 3.32 11.98
C THR A 81 16.32 4.28 12.93
N VAL A 82 17.65 4.30 12.92
CA VAL A 82 18.47 5.20 13.76
C VAL A 82 18.16 6.66 13.44
N ASN A 83 18.12 7.04 12.16
CA ASN A 83 17.85 8.42 11.76
C ASN A 83 16.44 8.87 12.16
N LEU A 84 15.43 8.01 12.02
CA LEU A 84 14.07 8.32 12.49
C LEU A 84 14.01 8.49 14.01
N ARG A 85 14.71 7.62 14.75
CA ARG A 85 14.77 7.67 16.22
C ARG A 85 15.51 8.91 16.72
N ALA A 86 16.50 9.39 15.97
CA ALA A 86 17.23 10.61 16.28
C ALA A 86 16.46 11.90 15.92
N ALA A 87 15.56 11.84 14.93
CA ALA A 87 14.79 13.00 14.50
C ALA A 87 13.93 13.59 15.63
N ARG A 88 13.86 14.92 15.73
CA ARG A 88 13.05 15.69 16.68
C ARG A 88 12.11 16.62 15.91
N GLY A 89 10.94 16.13 15.55
CA GLY A 89 9.84 16.93 15.04
C GLY A 89 9.26 17.92 16.04
N VAL A 90 8.19 18.61 15.65
CA VAL A 90 7.47 19.65 16.44
C VAL A 90 7.23 19.32 17.93
N HIS A 91 7.12 18.05 18.30
CA HIS A 91 6.90 17.61 19.68
C HIS A 91 8.15 17.71 20.58
N GLY A 92 9.36 17.77 19.99
CA GLY A 92 10.60 17.98 20.73
C GLY A 92 10.83 19.43 21.18
N ALA A 93 10.10 20.39 20.61
CA ALA A 93 10.23 21.82 20.91
C ALA A 93 9.71 22.21 22.32
N HIS A 94 8.95 21.32 22.97
CA HIS A 94 8.34 21.58 24.28
C HIS A 94 9.11 20.97 25.47
N GLY A 95 10.38 20.58 25.28
CA GLY A 95 11.20 20.01 26.36
C GLY A 95 10.81 18.58 26.76
N SER A 96 9.90 17.96 26.03
CA SER A 96 9.50 16.57 26.17
C SER A 96 10.40 15.65 25.34
N ASP A 97 11.03 14.66 25.99
CA ASP A 97 11.93 13.69 25.35
C ASP A 97 11.18 12.47 24.76
N PHE A 98 9.89 12.63 24.44
CA PHE A 98 9.08 11.56 23.84
C PHE A 98 9.24 11.54 22.32
N ASN A 99 9.83 10.46 21.78
CA ASN A 99 9.76 10.17 20.36
C ASN A 99 8.48 9.39 20.05
N LEU A 100 7.48 10.05 19.44
CA LEU A 100 6.19 9.47 19.06
C LEU A 100 6.18 8.94 17.62
N ARG A 101 7.31 8.44 17.13
CA ARG A 101 7.46 7.96 15.75
C ARG A 101 7.73 6.47 15.77
N SER A 102 7.10 5.77 14.84
CA SER A 102 7.17 4.33 14.77
C SER A 102 7.78 3.86 13.46
N VAL A 103 8.38 2.69 13.49
CA VAL A 103 8.91 1.98 12.33
C VAL A 103 7.95 0.85 11.96
N LEU A 104 7.60 0.79 10.68
CA LEU A 104 6.80 -0.26 10.07
C LEU A 104 7.71 -1.08 9.16
N LEU A 105 8.00 -2.32 9.56
CA LEU A 105 8.62 -3.32 8.71
C LEU A 105 7.58 -3.80 7.70
N ASP A 106 7.85 -3.70 6.39
CA ASP A 106 7.00 -4.29 5.35
C ASP A 106 7.71 -5.50 4.74
N THR A 107 7.14 -6.68 4.99
CA THR A 107 7.66 -7.98 4.53
C THR A 107 7.62 -8.10 3.01
N GLN A 108 8.52 -8.89 2.42
CA GLN A 108 8.44 -9.19 0.99
C GLN A 108 7.22 -10.07 0.70
N GLY A 109 7.01 -11.07 1.54
CA GLY A 109 5.92 -12.02 1.43
C GLY A 109 6.12 -13.06 0.33
N PRO A 110 5.20 -14.04 0.27
CA PRO A 110 5.25 -15.15 -0.67
C PRO A 110 4.74 -14.75 -2.07
N GLU A 111 5.54 -14.00 -2.82
CA GLU A 111 5.20 -13.62 -4.19
C GLU A 111 5.59 -14.72 -5.20
N ILE A 112 4.73 -14.97 -6.18
CA ILE A 112 5.09 -15.81 -7.33
C ILE A 112 5.85 -14.94 -8.34
N ARG A 113 7.01 -15.42 -8.79
CA ARG A 113 7.83 -14.71 -9.77
C ARG A 113 8.17 -15.58 -10.97
N GLY A 114 8.33 -14.93 -12.11
CA GLY A 114 8.86 -15.54 -13.32
C GLY A 114 10.35 -15.84 -13.25
N GLY A 115 10.83 -16.63 -14.21
CA GLY A 115 12.23 -16.90 -14.45
C GLY A 115 12.98 -15.69 -15.05
N SER A 116 14.23 -15.93 -15.42
CA SER A 116 15.05 -15.01 -16.20
C SER A 116 15.30 -15.58 -17.59
N PHE A 117 15.39 -14.70 -18.58
CA PHE A 117 15.74 -15.04 -19.95
C PHE A 117 17.25 -15.15 -20.12
N ALA A 118 17.69 -15.92 -21.11
CA ALA A 118 19.10 -15.98 -21.49
C ALA A 118 19.63 -14.56 -21.80
N ASP A 119 20.85 -14.28 -21.33
CA ASP A 119 21.55 -12.99 -21.46
C ASP A 119 20.86 -11.77 -20.82
N GLY A 120 19.85 -11.99 -19.97
CA GLY A 120 19.15 -10.90 -19.26
C GLY A 120 18.27 -10.04 -20.17
N ASN A 121 18.04 -10.47 -21.41
CA ASN A 121 17.23 -9.76 -22.39
C ASN A 121 15.75 -9.70 -21.98
N LYS A 122 15.05 -8.70 -22.52
CA LYS A 122 13.58 -8.63 -22.46
C LYS A 122 13.01 -9.35 -23.68
N VAL A 123 11.85 -9.97 -23.52
CA VAL A 123 11.17 -10.71 -24.60
C VAL A 123 9.81 -10.11 -24.87
N THR A 124 9.47 -9.88 -26.14
CA THR A 124 8.14 -9.42 -26.53
C THR A 124 7.21 -10.62 -26.68
N LEU A 125 6.19 -10.70 -25.82
CA LEU A 125 5.08 -11.63 -25.98
C LEU A 125 4.06 -10.99 -26.91
N THR A 126 3.60 -11.70 -27.94
CA THR A 126 2.65 -11.17 -28.93
C THR A 126 1.29 -11.82 -28.76
N LYS A 127 0.23 -11.03 -28.85
CA LYS A 127 -1.14 -11.53 -28.78
C LYS A 127 -1.38 -12.69 -29.74
N GLY A 128 -1.97 -13.76 -29.22
CA GLY A 128 -2.30 -14.98 -29.96
C GLY A 128 -1.21 -16.05 -29.94
N ASP A 129 0.02 -15.70 -29.52
CA ASP A 129 1.11 -16.67 -29.39
C ASP A 129 0.80 -17.71 -28.31
N ALA A 130 1.29 -18.93 -28.52
CA ALA A 130 1.29 -19.97 -27.51
C ALA A 130 2.52 -19.82 -26.61
N ILE A 131 2.32 -19.99 -25.30
CA ILE A 131 3.39 -20.00 -24.30
C ILE A 131 3.14 -21.13 -23.29
N THR A 132 4.19 -21.82 -22.90
CA THR A 132 4.14 -22.87 -21.88
C THR A 132 4.73 -22.35 -20.58
N ILE A 133 4.00 -22.49 -19.49
CA ILE A 133 4.47 -22.14 -18.15
C ILE A 133 4.95 -23.41 -17.45
N THR A 134 6.19 -23.37 -16.97
CA THR A 134 6.88 -24.49 -16.33
C THR A 134 7.29 -24.15 -14.91
N THR A 135 7.38 -25.16 -14.05
CA THR A 135 7.95 -25.07 -12.70
C THR A 135 9.30 -25.77 -12.58
N ASP A 136 9.86 -26.23 -13.72
CA ASP A 136 11.16 -26.92 -13.76
C ASP A 136 12.32 -25.93 -13.60
N GLU A 137 13.04 -26.05 -12.48
CA GLU A 137 14.14 -25.16 -12.11
C GLU A 137 15.26 -25.06 -13.17
N ARG A 138 15.39 -26.04 -14.08
CA ARG A 138 16.35 -25.97 -15.20
C ARG A 138 16.12 -24.76 -16.11
N PHE A 139 14.88 -24.26 -16.18
CA PHE A 139 14.49 -23.09 -16.98
C PHE A 139 14.47 -21.78 -16.20
N LYS A 140 14.79 -21.81 -14.89
CA LYS A 140 14.78 -20.63 -14.00
C LYS A 140 15.61 -19.46 -14.51
N LYS A 141 16.72 -19.73 -15.21
CA LYS A 141 17.60 -18.72 -15.83
C LYS A 141 17.63 -18.77 -17.35
N ASN A 142 16.84 -19.66 -17.95
CA ASN A 142 16.84 -19.95 -19.39
C ASN A 142 15.41 -19.95 -19.94
N SER A 143 14.55 -19.04 -19.46
CA SER A 143 13.21 -18.85 -20.02
C SER A 143 13.32 -18.30 -21.45
N THR A 144 12.33 -18.59 -22.29
CA THR A 144 12.20 -18.13 -23.68
C THR A 144 10.82 -17.51 -23.92
N LYS A 145 10.57 -17.07 -25.15
CA LYS A 145 9.25 -16.55 -25.56
C LYS A 145 8.16 -17.63 -25.49
N GLU A 146 8.53 -18.88 -25.77
CA GLU A 146 7.65 -20.03 -25.85
C GLU A 146 7.54 -20.80 -24.52
N LEU A 147 8.51 -20.64 -23.62
CA LEU A 147 8.57 -21.35 -22.34
C LEU A 147 9.04 -20.45 -21.20
N LEU A 148 8.18 -20.22 -20.22
CA LEU A 148 8.45 -19.36 -19.06
C LEU A 148 8.47 -20.19 -17.77
N TYR A 149 9.55 -20.06 -16.99
CA TYR A 149 9.60 -20.60 -15.63
C TYR A 149 8.81 -19.73 -14.66
N VAL A 150 8.13 -20.35 -13.68
CA VAL A 150 7.58 -19.66 -12.49
C VAL A 150 7.98 -20.36 -11.20
N THR A 151 8.08 -19.61 -10.11
CA THR A 151 8.51 -20.13 -8.80
C THR A 151 7.47 -20.97 -8.07
N TYR A 152 6.20 -20.96 -8.50
CA TYR A 152 5.12 -21.64 -7.79
C TYR A 152 4.98 -23.10 -8.21
N ALA A 153 5.58 -24.02 -7.45
CA ALA A 153 5.63 -25.45 -7.78
C ALA A 153 4.25 -26.10 -7.99
N LYS A 154 3.22 -25.63 -7.27
CA LYS A 154 1.85 -26.16 -7.36
C LYS A 154 1.00 -25.51 -8.47
N LEU A 155 1.60 -24.71 -9.37
CA LEU A 155 0.85 -23.97 -10.40
C LEU A 155 -0.13 -24.89 -11.16
N ALA A 156 0.35 -26.03 -11.66
CA ALA A 156 -0.45 -26.95 -12.46
C ALA A 156 -1.62 -27.61 -11.67
N GLU A 157 -1.54 -27.64 -10.34
CA GLU A 157 -2.61 -28.12 -9.46
C GLU A 157 -3.62 -27.01 -9.14
N THR A 158 -3.18 -25.75 -9.15
CA THR A 158 -3.97 -24.58 -8.77
C THR A 158 -4.80 -24.03 -9.93
N VAL A 159 -4.25 -24.04 -11.14
CA VAL A 159 -4.93 -23.50 -12.33
C VAL A 159 -5.81 -24.56 -13.00
N SER A 160 -6.81 -24.10 -13.74
CA SER A 160 -7.68 -24.93 -14.60
C SER A 160 -7.76 -24.31 -15.99
N THR A 161 -8.14 -25.10 -17.01
CA THR A 161 -8.44 -24.54 -18.34
C THR A 161 -9.44 -23.38 -18.23
N GLY A 162 -9.12 -22.26 -18.88
CA GLY A 162 -9.85 -21.00 -18.80
C GLY A 162 -9.40 -20.06 -17.68
N SER A 163 -8.48 -20.48 -16.80
CA SER A 163 -7.91 -19.60 -15.78
C SER A 163 -7.06 -18.49 -16.40
N THR A 164 -7.02 -17.34 -15.74
CA THR A 164 -6.16 -16.22 -16.13
C THR A 164 -4.88 -16.23 -15.31
N ILE A 165 -3.74 -16.10 -15.99
CA ILE A 165 -2.43 -15.86 -15.38
C ILE A 165 -1.97 -14.47 -15.81
N LEU A 166 -1.66 -13.63 -14.84
CA LEU A 166 -1.20 -12.26 -15.07
C LEU A 166 0.31 -12.18 -14.83
N LEU A 167 1.04 -11.51 -15.73
CA LEU A 167 2.48 -11.25 -15.60
C LEU A 167 2.74 -9.74 -15.56
N ASP A 168 3.82 -9.37 -14.87
CA ASP A 168 4.31 -7.98 -14.78
C ASP A 168 3.23 -7.01 -14.31
N ASP A 169 2.74 -7.20 -13.08
CA ASP A 169 1.71 -6.38 -12.44
C ASP A 169 0.41 -6.29 -13.26
N GLY A 170 0.07 -7.36 -13.98
CA GLY A 170 -1.14 -7.45 -14.81
C GLY A 170 -1.03 -6.79 -16.18
N LEU A 171 0.16 -6.34 -16.59
CA LEU A 171 0.37 -5.78 -17.93
C LEU A 171 0.25 -6.83 -19.02
N ILE A 172 0.54 -8.10 -18.73
CA ILE A 172 0.37 -9.23 -19.66
C ILE A 172 -0.65 -10.19 -19.07
N SER A 173 -1.62 -10.59 -19.89
CA SER A 173 -2.62 -11.60 -19.56
C SER A 173 -2.43 -12.84 -20.41
N LEU A 174 -2.46 -14.00 -19.76
CA LEU A 174 -2.45 -15.31 -20.36
C LEU A 174 -3.74 -16.06 -20.00
N THR A 175 -4.30 -16.78 -20.96
CA THR A 175 -5.41 -17.71 -20.74
C THR A 175 -4.90 -19.13 -20.80
N VAL A 176 -5.14 -19.93 -19.75
CA VAL A 176 -4.78 -21.35 -19.71
C VAL A 176 -5.65 -22.13 -20.71
N GLU A 177 -5.03 -22.79 -21.68
CA GLU A 177 -5.71 -23.63 -22.68
C GLU A 177 -5.74 -25.10 -22.24
N SER A 178 -4.61 -25.64 -21.81
CA SER A 178 -4.49 -27.03 -21.34
C SER A 178 -3.40 -27.21 -20.29
N ILE A 179 -3.44 -28.33 -19.58
CA ILE A 179 -2.46 -28.70 -18.56
C ILE A 179 -2.02 -30.14 -18.87
N GLU A 180 -0.73 -30.33 -19.17
CA GLU A 180 -0.18 -31.62 -19.58
C GLU A 180 1.16 -31.87 -18.91
N ASN A 181 1.34 -33.02 -18.26
CA ASN A 181 2.60 -33.40 -17.60
C ASN A 181 3.16 -32.34 -16.64
N GLY A 182 2.28 -31.62 -15.92
CA GLY A 182 2.66 -30.54 -15.00
C GLY A 182 3.08 -29.23 -15.69
N GLN A 183 2.96 -29.14 -17.02
CA GLN A 183 3.14 -27.93 -17.80
C GLN A 183 1.79 -27.26 -18.06
N VAL A 184 1.75 -25.93 -18.02
CA VAL A 184 0.53 -25.16 -18.26
C VAL A 184 0.64 -24.45 -19.60
N HIS A 185 -0.11 -24.91 -20.59
CA HIS A 185 -0.14 -24.31 -21.92
C HIS A 185 -1.13 -23.17 -21.96
N CYS A 186 -0.68 -22.00 -22.38
CA CYS A 186 -1.44 -20.77 -22.37
C CYS A 186 -1.42 -20.07 -23.73
N ARG A 187 -2.42 -19.21 -23.95
CA ARG A 187 -2.45 -18.23 -25.03
C ARG A 187 -2.22 -16.83 -24.48
N VAL A 188 -1.39 -16.05 -25.18
CA VAL A 188 -1.13 -14.64 -24.85
C VAL A 188 -2.30 -13.77 -25.32
N GLU A 189 -2.91 -12.99 -24.42
CA GLU A 189 -4.10 -12.18 -24.74
C GLU A 189 -3.77 -10.76 -25.24
N ASN A 190 -2.56 -10.27 -24.95
CA ASN A 190 -2.11 -8.94 -25.35
C ASN A 190 -0.60 -8.89 -25.61
N THR A 191 -0.18 -7.98 -26.49
CA THR A 191 1.23 -7.80 -26.84
C THR A 191 1.91 -6.86 -25.85
N GLU A 192 2.97 -7.31 -25.19
CA GLU A 192 3.81 -6.46 -24.32
C GLU A 192 5.19 -7.07 -24.09
N VAL A 193 6.13 -6.28 -23.55
CA VAL A 193 7.51 -6.69 -23.28
C VAL A 193 7.64 -7.24 -21.85
N LEU A 194 8.01 -8.51 -21.73
CA LEU A 194 8.28 -9.17 -20.46
C LEU A 194 9.75 -9.06 -20.07
N GLY A 195 10.00 -8.58 -18.84
CA GLY A 195 11.33 -8.55 -18.23
C GLY A 195 11.64 -9.78 -17.37
N ASN A 196 12.82 -9.78 -16.76
CA ASN A 196 13.24 -10.85 -15.84
C ASN A 196 12.53 -10.77 -14.49
N ARG A 197 12.21 -11.93 -13.90
CA ARG A 197 11.72 -12.07 -12.51
C ARG A 197 10.49 -11.22 -12.17
N LYS A 198 9.65 -10.97 -13.18
CA LYS A 198 8.41 -10.22 -12.99
C LYS A 198 7.41 -10.99 -12.13
N GLY A 199 6.57 -10.25 -11.42
CA GLY A 199 5.50 -10.82 -10.60
C GLY A 199 4.53 -11.63 -11.46
N VAL A 200 3.97 -12.68 -10.86
CA VAL A 200 2.95 -13.53 -11.45
C VAL A 200 1.77 -13.56 -10.50
N ASN A 201 0.59 -13.25 -11.03
CA ASN A 201 -0.65 -13.15 -10.27
C ASN A 201 -1.65 -14.18 -10.80
N LEU A 202 -2.45 -14.74 -9.89
CA LEU A 202 -3.43 -15.81 -10.19
C LEU A 202 -4.82 -15.38 -9.70
N PRO A 203 -5.46 -14.38 -10.36
CA PRO A 203 -6.68 -13.78 -9.87
C PRO A 203 -7.80 -14.80 -9.64
N GLY A 204 -8.42 -14.73 -8.46
CA GLY A 204 -9.56 -15.58 -8.11
C GLY A 204 -9.21 -17.03 -7.76
N LEU A 205 -7.93 -17.41 -7.78
CA LEU A 205 -7.49 -18.75 -7.39
C LEU A 205 -6.95 -18.77 -5.96
N VAL A 206 -7.12 -19.91 -5.29
CA VAL A 206 -6.56 -20.14 -3.95
C VAL A 206 -5.12 -20.60 -4.10
N VAL A 207 -4.19 -19.71 -3.74
CA VAL A 207 -2.76 -19.99 -3.76
C VAL A 207 -2.34 -20.55 -2.41
N ASP A 208 -1.69 -21.71 -2.42
CA ASP A 208 -1.12 -22.34 -1.23
C ASP A 208 0.38 -22.03 -1.11
N LEU A 209 0.69 -21.00 -0.34
CA LEU A 209 2.04 -20.53 -0.04
C LEU A 209 2.15 -20.27 1.47
N PRO A 210 3.32 -20.36 2.10
CA PRO A 210 3.46 -20.05 3.51
C PRO A 210 3.22 -18.56 3.79
N ALA A 211 2.73 -18.22 4.98
CA ALA A 211 2.52 -16.82 5.40
C ALA A 211 3.83 -16.00 5.47
N LEU A 212 4.94 -16.66 5.82
CA LEU A 212 6.29 -16.08 5.81
C LEU A 212 7.23 -16.99 5.03
N THR A 213 7.97 -16.41 4.09
CA THR A 213 9.12 -17.09 3.49
C THR A 213 10.28 -17.17 4.49
N GLU A 214 11.32 -17.94 4.17
CA GLU A 214 12.50 -18.00 5.04
C GLU A 214 13.21 -16.65 5.15
N LYS A 215 13.22 -15.87 4.06
CA LYS A 215 13.69 -14.48 4.09
C LYS A 215 12.83 -13.62 4.99
N ASP A 216 11.49 -13.71 4.90
CA ASP A 216 10.62 -12.91 5.77
C ASP A 216 10.81 -13.22 7.26
N LYS A 217 11.09 -14.48 7.62
CA LYS A 217 11.44 -14.84 9.01
C LYS A 217 12.71 -14.14 9.48
N GLN A 218 13.75 -14.10 8.64
CA GLN A 218 14.99 -13.38 8.93
C GLN A 218 14.75 -11.87 9.06
N ASP A 219 13.94 -11.30 8.16
CA ASP A 219 13.58 -9.88 8.20
C ASP A 219 12.79 -9.53 9.47
N VAL A 220 11.81 -10.35 9.85
CA VAL A 220 11.03 -10.19 11.09
C VAL A 220 11.92 -10.34 12.32
N GLU A 221 12.84 -11.30 12.34
CA GLU A 221 13.80 -11.46 13.44
C GLU A 221 14.72 -10.24 13.56
N PHE A 222 15.19 -9.69 12.44
CA PHE A 222 15.92 -8.42 12.40
C PHE A 222 15.07 -7.27 12.96
N GLY A 223 13.82 -7.13 12.50
CA GLY A 223 12.91 -6.08 12.96
C GLY A 223 12.64 -6.14 14.46
N ILE A 224 12.43 -7.36 15.00
CA ILE A 224 12.28 -7.60 16.45
C ILE A 224 13.55 -7.19 17.19
N LYS A 225 14.73 -7.65 16.75
CA LYS A 225 16.01 -7.31 17.39
C LYS A 225 16.25 -5.81 17.44
N HIS A 226 15.81 -5.07 16.43
CA HIS A 226 15.95 -3.60 16.36
C HIS A 226 14.74 -2.83 16.91
N ASP A 227 13.80 -3.50 17.58
CA ASP A 227 12.64 -2.90 18.26
C ASP A 227 11.70 -2.12 17.32
N MET A 228 11.44 -2.65 16.12
CA MET A 228 10.47 -2.05 15.21
C MET A 228 9.04 -2.23 15.74
N ASP A 229 8.21 -1.18 15.64
CA ASP A 229 6.90 -1.11 16.29
C ASP A 229 5.80 -1.93 15.59
N PHE A 230 5.87 -2.05 14.26
CA PHE A 230 4.85 -2.69 13.44
C PHE A 230 5.47 -3.62 12.41
N ILE A 231 4.76 -4.71 12.09
CA ILE A 231 5.07 -5.62 10.98
C ILE A 231 3.87 -5.65 10.04
N ALA A 232 4.05 -5.15 8.81
CA ALA A 232 3.10 -5.29 7.73
C ALA A 232 3.35 -6.63 7.00
N VAL A 233 2.42 -7.55 7.17
CA VAL A 233 2.49 -8.91 6.61
C VAL A 233 1.86 -8.88 5.21
N SER A 234 2.65 -9.19 4.19
CA SER A 234 2.27 -9.17 2.78
C SER A 234 1.48 -10.42 2.39
N PHE A 235 0.58 -10.27 1.40
CA PHE A 235 -0.23 -11.34 0.80
C PHE A 235 -1.02 -12.19 1.81
N VAL A 236 -1.57 -11.58 2.85
CA VAL A 236 -2.39 -12.27 3.85
C VAL A 236 -3.69 -12.76 3.21
N ARG A 237 -3.99 -14.05 3.40
CA ARG A 237 -5.14 -14.74 2.77
C ARG A 237 -6.11 -15.32 3.79
N SER A 238 -5.66 -15.59 5.01
CA SER A 238 -6.48 -16.21 6.05
C SER A 238 -6.10 -15.74 7.45
N ALA A 239 -6.97 -15.99 8.43
CA ALA A 239 -6.63 -15.78 9.84
C ALA A 239 -5.39 -16.60 10.28
N ALA A 240 -5.28 -17.83 9.77
CA ALA A 240 -4.17 -18.73 10.07
C ALA A 240 -2.81 -18.15 9.65
N ASP A 241 -2.75 -17.35 8.58
CA ASP A 241 -1.51 -16.67 8.17
C ASP A 241 -1.02 -15.72 9.27
N ILE A 242 -1.93 -14.92 9.84
CA ILE A 242 -1.60 -13.97 10.90
C ILE A 242 -1.25 -14.69 12.20
N GLU A 243 -1.99 -15.73 12.58
CA GLU A 243 -1.71 -16.52 13.77
C GLU A 243 -0.34 -17.23 13.69
N ALA A 244 0.04 -17.69 12.50
CA ALA A 244 1.37 -18.25 12.26
C ALA A 244 2.47 -17.19 12.47
N VAL A 245 2.27 -15.95 11.96
CA VAL A 245 3.19 -14.83 12.20
C VAL A 245 3.23 -14.45 13.68
N GLN A 246 2.09 -14.39 14.37
CA GLN A 246 2.01 -14.11 15.81
C GLN A 246 2.82 -15.12 16.62
N SER A 247 2.68 -16.40 16.29
CA SER A 247 3.41 -17.49 16.95
C SER A 247 4.93 -17.35 16.73
N PHE A 248 5.35 -17.03 15.50
CA PHE A 248 6.75 -16.78 15.18
C PHE A 248 7.29 -15.55 15.92
N VAL A 249 6.56 -14.43 15.91
CA VAL A 249 6.95 -13.19 16.62
C VAL A 249 7.11 -13.46 18.10
N LYS A 250 6.15 -14.14 18.75
CA LYS A 250 6.21 -14.46 20.18
C LYS A 250 7.44 -15.31 20.53
N ALA A 251 7.74 -16.33 19.72
CA ALA A 251 8.92 -17.18 19.92
C ALA A 251 10.22 -16.40 19.75
N THR A 252 10.28 -15.48 18.79
CA THR A 252 11.46 -14.67 18.50
C THR A 252 11.67 -13.56 19.53
N MET A 253 10.59 -12.92 20.00
CA MET A 253 10.63 -11.93 21.09
C MET A 253 11.33 -12.47 22.34
N ALA A 254 11.01 -13.71 22.73
CA ALA A 254 11.61 -14.36 23.90
C ALA A 254 13.13 -14.58 23.80
N LYS A 255 13.73 -14.45 22.60
CA LYS A 255 15.18 -14.54 22.41
C LYS A 255 15.91 -13.22 22.69
N TYR A 256 15.25 -12.08 22.48
CA TYR A 256 15.89 -10.76 22.44
C TYR A 256 15.40 -9.81 23.52
N TRP A 257 14.17 -10.01 24.02
CA TRP A 257 13.50 -9.08 24.91
C TRP A 257 12.90 -9.79 26.13
N PRO A 258 12.77 -9.09 27.28
CA PRO A 258 12.06 -9.62 28.43
C PRO A 258 10.56 -9.80 28.13
N ALA A 259 9.88 -10.63 28.92
CA ALA A 259 8.50 -11.05 28.66
C ALA A 259 7.47 -9.91 28.72
N ASP A 260 7.79 -8.78 29.36
CA ASP A 260 6.97 -7.58 29.47
C ASP A 260 7.23 -6.56 28.35
N HIS A 261 8.23 -6.78 27.48
CA HIS A 261 8.47 -5.90 26.34
C HIS A 261 7.32 -5.99 25.33
N PRO A 262 6.75 -4.85 24.87
CA PRO A 262 5.68 -4.86 23.90
C PRO A 262 6.09 -5.55 22.60
N SER A 263 5.30 -6.52 22.16
CA SER A 263 5.48 -7.13 20.83
C SER A 263 5.04 -6.17 19.72
N PRO A 264 5.69 -6.21 18.54
CA PRO A 264 5.27 -5.43 17.39
C PRO A 264 3.83 -5.77 17.00
N LYS A 265 3.12 -4.75 16.53
CA LYS A 265 1.73 -4.89 16.06
C LYS A 265 1.69 -5.41 14.63
N LEU A 266 0.84 -6.40 14.38
CA LEU A 266 0.71 -7.03 13.06
C LEU A 266 -0.35 -6.33 12.23
N ILE A 267 0.08 -5.77 11.10
CA ILE A 267 -0.78 -5.13 10.11
C ILE A 267 -0.95 -6.09 8.94
N ALA A 268 -2.15 -6.63 8.75
CA ALA A 268 -2.44 -7.52 7.64
C ALA A 268 -2.60 -6.71 6.34
N LYS A 269 -1.77 -6.99 5.33
CA LYS A 269 -1.92 -6.36 4.00
C LYS A 269 -2.88 -7.20 3.17
N ILE A 270 -4.00 -6.58 2.79
CA ILE A 270 -5.01 -7.20 1.93
C ILE A 270 -4.70 -6.83 0.49
N GLU A 271 -4.19 -7.82 -0.25
CA GLU A 271 -3.56 -7.65 -1.57
C GLU A 271 -4.14 -8.57 -2.64
N ASN A 272 -4.97 -9.53 -2.26
CA ASN A 272 -5.51 -10.53 -3.18
C ASN A 272 -7.00 -10.82 -2.91
N HIS A 273 -7.62 -11.54 -3.85
CA HIS A 273 -9.03 -11.87 -3.78
C HIS A 273 -9.39 -12.67 -2.51
N GLN A 274 -8.55 -13.63 -2.13
CA GLN A 274 -8.80 -14.48 -0.96
C GLN A 274 -8.79 -13.69 0.35
N GLY A 275 -7.86 -12.75 0.51
CA GLY A 275 -7.81 -11.85 1.66
C GLY A 275 -9.02 -10.91 1.76
N VAL A 276 -9.61 -10.51 0.62
CA VAL A 276 -10.88 -9.77 0.61
C VAL A 276 -12.05 -10.66 1.03
N THR A 277 -12.11 -11.89 0.52
CA THR A 277 -13.17 -12.85 0.85
C THR A 277 -13.14 -13.25 2.33
N ASN A 278 -11.94 -13.50 2.86
CA ASN A 278 -11.70 -13.89 4.26
C ASN A 278 -11.46 -12.69 5.18
N PHE A 279 -11.85 -11.49 4.76
CA PHE A 279 -11.48 -10.27 5.47
C PHE A 279 -11.92 -10.25 6.94
N ASP A 280 -13.10 -10.79 7.25
CA ASP A 280 -13.66 -10.74 8.62
C ASP A 280 -12.86 -11.60 9.60
N GLU A 281 -12.41 -12.78 9.19
CA GLU A 281 -11.56 -13.64 10.03
C GLU A 281 -10.15 -13.04 10.20
N ILE A 282 -9.58 -12.47 9.14
CA ILE A 282 -8.28 -11.79 9.21
C ILE A 282 -8.36 -10.58 10.14
N LEU A 283 -9.42 -9.77 10.00
CA LEU A 283 -9.67 -8.60 10.84
C LEU A 283 -9.85 -9.00 12.30
N ALA A 284 -10.40 -10.17 12.61
CA ALA A 284 -10.57 -10.63 13.99
C ALA A 284 -9.22 -10.85 14.69
N VAL A 285 -8.22 -11.39 13.99
CA VAL A 285 -6.92 -11.77 14.58
C VAL A 285 -5.80 -10.74 14.40
N ALA A 286 -5.84 -9.90 13.37
CA ALA A 286 -4.81 -8.88 13.11
C ALA A 286 -4.92 -7.66 14.07
N ASP A 287 -3.81 -6.98 14.37
CA ASP A 287 -3.86 -5.73 15.15
C ASP A 287 -4.35 -4.55 14.29
N GLY A 288 -4.18 -4.62 12.98
CA GLY A 288 -4.64 -3.62 12.02
C GLY A 288 -4.64 -4.13 10.58
N ILE A 289 -5.16 -3.32 9.67
CA ILE A 289 -5.30 -3.64 8.24
C ILE A 289 -4.53 -2.62 7.40
N MET A 290 -3.91 -3.08 6.31
CA MET A 290 -3.47 -2.23 5.22
C MET A 290 -4.17 -2.62 3.93
N VAL A 291 -4.90 -1.67 3.35
CA VAL A 291 -5.47 -1.81 2.00
C VAL A 291 -4.37 -1.48 1.01
N ALA A 292 -3.70 -2.51 0.50
CA ALA A 292 -2.58 -2.39 -0.43
C ALA A 292 -3.09 -2.48 -1.87
N ARG A 293 -3.42 -1.32 -2.43
CA ARG A 293 -4.20 -1.18 -3.68
C ARG A 293 -3.42 -1.50 -4.96
N GLY A 294 -2.10 -1.57 -4.88
CA GLY A 294 -1.25 -1.93 -6.01
C GLY A 294 -1.55 -3.36 -6.44
N ASP A 295 -1.10 -4.32 -5.64
CA ASP A 295 -1.35 -5.74 -5.86
C ASP A 295 -2.84 -6.08 -5.90
N LEU A 296 -3.65 -5.47 -5.04
CA LEU A 296 -5.09 -5.70 -5.07
C LEU A 296 -5.72 -5.26 -6.39
N GLY A 297 -5.22 -4.19 -7.03
CA GLY A 297 -5.70 -3.74 -8.33
C GLY A 297 -5.32 -4.65 -9.50
N VAL A 298 -4.38 -5.57 -9.28
CA VAL A 298 -4.02 -6.65 -10.21
C VAL A 298 -4.90 -7.88 -9.96
N GLU A 299 -5.17 -8.20 -8.70
CA GLU A 299 -5.88 -9.41 -8.27
C GLU A 299 -7.41 -9.36 -8.39
N ILE A 300 -8.01 -8.16 -8.33
CA ILE A 300 -9.45 -7.96 -8.52
C ILE A 300 -9.70 -6.88 -9.59
N PRO A 301 -10.87 -6.87 -10.25
CA PRO A 301 -11.19 -5.84 -11.22
C PRO A 301 -10.99 -4.44 -10.63
N LEU A 302 -10.25 -3.58 -11.33
CA LEU A 302 -9.86 -2.26 -10.82
C LEU A 302 -11.05 -1.41 -10.31
N ALA A 303 -12.21 -1.54 -10.96
CA ALA A 303 -13.45 -0.88 -10.55
C ALA A 303 -13.97 -1.32 -9.16
N GLN A 304 -13.62 -2.52 -8.71
CA GLN A 304 -14.03 -3.07 -7.41
C GLN A 304 -13.09 -2.67 -6.27
N VAL A 305 -11.83 -2.32 -6.57
CA VAL A 305 -10.81 -1.94 -5.55
C VAL A 305 -11.33 -0.84 -4.61
N PHE A 306 -12.01 0.16 -5.17
CA PHE A 306 -12.58 1.25 -4.36
C PHE A 306 -13.68 0.77 -3.40
N THR A 307 -14.55 -0.13 -3.87
CA THR A 307 -15.60 -0.75 -3.04
C THR A 307 -15.00 -1.58 -1.92
N CYS A 308 -13.99 -2.41 -2.23
CA CYS A 308 -13.26 -3.19 -1.25
C CYS A 308 -12.56 -2.30 -0.22
N GLN A 309 -11.90 -1.21 -0.63
CA GLN A 309 -11.30 -0.24 0.28
C GLN A 309 -12.33 0.34 1.26
N LYS A 310 -13.50 0.77 0.77
CA LYS A 310 -14.58 1.30 1.62
C LYS A 310 -15.08 0.27 2.62
N MET A 311 -15.29 -0.97 2.17
CA MET A 311 -15.69 -2.08 3.01
C MET A 311 -14.68 -2.32 4.13
N MET A 312 -13.39 -2.47 3.79
CA MET A 312 -12.33 -2.73 4.77
C MET A 312 -12.20 -1.59 5.78
N VAL A 313 -12.20 -0.33 5.33
CA VAL A 313 -12.13 0.82 6.23
C VAL A 313 -13.34 0.87 7.18
N SER A 314 -14.55 0.64 6.66
CA SER A 314 -15.78 0.65 7.47
C SER A 314 -15.75 -0.43 8.56
N LYS A 315 -15.40 -1.66 8.17
CA LYS A 315 -15.34 -2.79 9.10
C LYS A 315 -14.22 -2.64 10.13
N SER A 316 -13.03 -2.19 9.74
CA SER A 316 -11.94 -1.90 10.69
C SER A 316 -12.34 -0.82 11.71
N ASN A 317 -13.01 0.25 11.26
CA ASN A 317 -13.51 1.29 12.16
C ASN A 317 -14.57 0.74 13.14
N ALA A 318 -15.48 -0.13 12.67
CA ALA A 318 -16.53 -0.71 13.49
C ALA A 318 -15.99 -1.53 14.68
N VAL A 319 -14.81 -2.16 14.52
CA VAL A 319 -14.14 -2.93 15.58
C VAL A 319 -13.01 -2.16 16.27
N GLY A 320 -12.81 -0.89 15.94
CA GLY A 320 -11.79 -0.04 16.54
C GLY A 320 -10.34 -0.39 16.19
N LYS A 321 -10.10 -1.10 15.07
CA LYS A 321 -8.76 -1.46 14.60
C LYS A 321 -8.23 -0.46 13.57
N PRO A 322 -6.95 -0.06 13.63
CA PRO A 322 -6.37 0.87 12.66
C PRO A 322 -6.39 0.29 11.23
N VAL A 323 -6.62 1.18 10.27
CA VAL A 323 -6.61 0.85 8.83
C VAL A 323 -5.76 1.85 8.06
N ILE A 324 -4.82 1.34 7.28
CA ILE A 324 -3.93 2.11 6.41
C ILE A 324 -4.42 1.96 4.97
N VAL A 325 -4.65 3.06 4.27
CA VAL A 325 -4.90 3.04 2.81
C VAL A 325 -3.60 3.36 2.10
N ALA A 326 -3.09 2.41 1.31
CA ALA A 326 -1.73 2.46 0.77
C ALA A 326 -1.69 2.42 -0.77
N THR A 327 -0.50 2.74 -1.28
CA THR A 327 -0.07 2.65 -2.70
C THR A 327 -0.68 3.71 -3.62
N GLN A 328 0.14 4.36 -4.45
CA GLN A 328 -0.28 5.33 -5.50
C GLN A 328 -1.23 6.43 -5.02
N MET A 329 -1.06 6.92 -3.78
CA MET A 329 -1.88 8.01 -3.23
C MET A 329 -1.50 9.37 -3.82
N LEU A 330 -0.20 9.57 -4.11
CA LEU A 330 0.41 10.79 -4.63
C LEU A 330 1.51 10.44 -5.66
N ASP A 331 1.25 9.45 -6.52
CA ASP A 331 2.24 8.88 -7.45
C ASP A 331 2.84 9.93 -8.39
N SER A 332 2.00 10.85 -8.88
CA SER A 332 2.43 11.92 -9.79
C SER A 332 3.47 12.85 -9.14
N MET A 333 3.52 12.93 -7.80
CA MET A 333 4.45 13.78 -7.07
C MET A 333 5.90 13.27 -7.08
N ILE A 334 6.14 12.05 -7.56
CA ILE A 334 7.50 11.55 -7.81
C ILE A 334 8.19 12.41 -8.89
N ARG A 335 7.42 12.90 -9.87
CA ARG A 335 7.94 13.65 -11.04
C ARG A 335 7.48 15.10 -11.06
N ASN A 336 6.45 15.44 -10.30
CA ASN A 336 5.81 16.75 -10.33
C ASN A 336 5.75 17.37 -8.93
N PRO A 337 5.91 18.69 -8.80
CA PRO A 337 5.84 19.36 -7.49
C PRO A 337 4.41 19.47 -6.94
N ARG A 338 3.39 19.07 -7.70
CA ARG A 338 1.98 19.13 -7.27
C ARG A 338 1.25 17.84 -7.62
N PRO A 339 0.36 17.35 -6.75
CA PRO A 339 -0.48 16.21 -7.06
C PRO A 339 -1.55 16.58 -8.08
N THR A 340 -2.08 15.57 -8.74
CA THR A 340 -3.28 15.69 -9.56
C THR A 340 -4.53 15.87 -8.70
N ARG A 341 -5.62 16.36 -9.31
CA ARG A 341 -6.91 16.47 -8.62
C ARG A 341 -7.43 15.10 -8.16
N SER A 342 -7.23 14.06 -8.97
CA SER A 342 -7.66 12.70 -8.66
C SER A 342 -7.01 12.17 -7.38
N GLU A 343 -5.71 12.42 -7.21
CA GLU A 343 -4.95 12.01 -6.02
C GLU A 343 -5.40 12.74 -4.75
N VAL A 344 -5.68 14.05 -4.84
CA VAL A 344 -6.20 14.84 -3.70
C VAL A 344 -7.59 14.36 -3.28
N VAL A 345 -8.46 14.04 -4.24
CA VAL A 345 -9.79 13.51 -3.94
C VAL A 345 -9.67 12.13 -3.31
N LEU A 346 -8.83 11.25 -3.84
CA LEU A 346 -8.60 9.90 -3.33
C LEU A 346 -8.10 9.90 -1.88
N THR A 347 -7.11 10.75 -1.56
CA THR A 347 -6.59 10.96 -0.20
C THR A 347 -7.62 11.53 0.77
N SER A 348 -8.52 12.39 0.28
CA SER A 348 -9.61 12.94 1.09
C SER A 348 -10.72 11.91 1.41
N ILE A 349 -10.97 10.97 0.49
CA ILE A 349 -12.02 9.94 0.61
C ILE A 349 -11.55 8.76 1.48
N SER A 350 -10.25 8.50 1.52
CA SER A 350 -9.62 7.55 2.45
C SER A 350 -9.58 8.05 3.89
N SER A 351 -9.78 9.36 4.12
CA SER A 351 -9.93 9.87 5.48
C SER A 351 -11.28 9.43 6.05
N PRO A 352 -11.31 8.62 7.13
CA PRO A 352 -12.56 8.10 7.70
C PRO A 352 -13.49 9.22 8.19
N PHE A 353 -12.95 10.43 8.45
CA PHE A 353 -13.70 11.57 8.97
C PHE A 353 -14.77 12.14 8.05
N ARG A 354 -14.73 11.90 6.73
CA ARG A 354 -15.85 12.27 5.84
C ARG A 354 -16.97 11.22 5.79
N ASN A 355 -16.67 9.97 6.16
CA ASN A 355 -17.65 8.88 6.12
C ASN A 355 -18.31 8.63 7.48
N ALA A 356 -17.69 9.09 8.57
CA ALA A 356 -18.31 9.20 9.87
C ALA A 356 -18.97 10.59 10.00
N CYS A 357 -20.06 10.81 9.27
CA CYS A 357 -21.02 11.85 9.68
C CYS A 357 -21.88 11.20 10.77
N PRO A 358 -21.81 11.61 12.05
CA PRO A 358 -22.77 11.16 13.03
C PRO A 358 -24.06 11.93 12.77
N SER A 359 -24.87 11.41 11.87
CA SER A 359 -26.26 11.81 11.72
C SER A 359 -27.12 10.95 12.65
N THR A 360 -26.91 11.06 13.96
CA THR A 360 -27.89 10.65 14.98
C THR A 360 -27.43 11.12 16.36
N CYS A 361 -28.21 12.06 16.91
CA CYS A 361 -28.39 12.52 18.30
C CYS A 361 -27.17 12.96 19.12
#